data_AF-A0A6D2IST4-F1
#
_entry.id   AF-A0A6D2IST4-F1
#
_cell.length_a   1.000
_cell.length_b   1.000
_cell.length_c   1.000
_cell.angle_alpha   90.00
_cell.angle_beta   90.00
_cell.angle_gamma   90.00
#
_symmetry.space_group_name_H-M   'P 1'
#
loop_
_entity.id
_entity.type
_entity.pdbx_description
1 polymer ?
#
loop_
_entity_poly.entity_id
_entity_poly.type
_entity_poly.pdbx_seq_one_letter_code
_entity_poly.pdbx_strand_id
1 'polypeptide(L)'
;MTRNYSTNWSAIVSFISAKDQPQLTLFLVRYVLQATIHAIWRERNSRRHGEQPLSSNQLTATIDKIVRNRISSIRQLGDIKYEAALHTWFEARS
;
A
#
# COMPACT_ATOMS: atom_id res chain seq x y z
N MET A 1 -5.19 17.04 -7.39
CA MET A 1 -4.28 15.94 -7.81
C MET A 1 -4.89 15.25 -9.02
N THR A 2 -4.16 15.13 -10.13
CA THR A 2 -4.60 14.37 -11.30
C THR A 2 -4.52 12.88 -10.97
N ARG A 3 -5.63 12.15 -11.11
CA ARG A 3 -5.71 10.71 -10.81
C ARG A 3 -5.02 9.93 -11.93
N ASN A 4 -3.74 9.68 -11.79
CA ASN A 4 -2.96 8.85 -12.72
C ASN A 4 -3.22 7.37 -12.42
N TYR A 5 -4.24 6.81 -13.06
CA TYR A 5 -4.60 5.39 -12.98
C TYR A 5 -4.14 4.64 -14.22
N SER A 6 -3.59 3.44 -14.03
CA SER A 6 -3.20 2.54 -15.12
C SER A 6 -3.46 1.10 -14.71
N THR A 7 -3.92 0.29 -15.67
CA THR A 7 -3.99 -1.17 -15.57
C THR A 7 -2.83 -1.86 -16.30
N ASN A 8 -2.00 -1.11 -17.02
CA ASN A 8 -0.87 -1.64 -17.77
C ASN A 8 0.28 -1.99 -16.83
N TRP A 9 0.60 -3.29 -16.71
CA TRP A 9 1.63 -3.79 -15.79
C TRP A 9 3.02 -3.18 -16.04
N SER A 10 3.46 -3.10 -17.30
CA SER A 10 4.76 -2.50 -17.63
C SER A 10 4.85 -1.03 -17.22
N ALA A 11 3.77 -0.27 -17.40
CA ALA A 11 3.71 1.13 -16.97
C ALA A 11 3.76 1.25 -15.44
N ILE A 12 3.04 0.37 -14.72
CA ILE A 12 3.06 0.33 -13.25
C ILE A 12 4.47 0.00 -12.74
N VAL A 13 5.12 -1.03 -13.30
CA VAL A 13 6.49 -1.41 -12.90
C VAL A 13 7.47 -0.29 -13.22
N SER A 14 7.38 0.32 -14.41
CA SER A 14 8.23 1.45 -14.78
C SER A 14 8.07 2.62 -13.79
N PHE A 15 6.83 2.97 -13.43
CA PHE A 15 6.55 4.04 -12.45
C PHE A 15 7.13 3.71 -11.07
N ILE A 16 6.94 2.48 -10.60
CA ILE A 16 7.44 2.02 -9.29
C ILE A 16 8.96 2.00 -9.26
N SER A 17 9.61 1.65 -10.37
CA SER A 17 11.07 1.58 -10.50
C SER A 17 11.73 2.94 -10.73
N ALA A 18 10.97 3.94 -11.18
CA ALA A 18 11.49 5.27 -11.44
C ALA A 18 11.97 5.97 -10.15
N LYS A 19 12.91 6.91 -10.31
CA LYS A 19 13.47 7.74 -9.22
C LYS A 19 13.07 9.22 -9.34
N ASP A 20 12.31 9.56 -10.38
CA ASP A 20 11.89 10.93 -10.69
C ASP A 20 10.63 11.37 -9.93
N GLN A 21 9.93 10.43 -9.30
CA GLN A 21 8.72 10.71 -8.52
C GLN A 21 9.06 11.20 -7.10
N PRO A 22 8.16 11.98 -6.46
CA PRO A 22 8.32 12.39 -5.07
C PRO A 22 8.57 11.19 -4.15
N GLN A 23 9.53 11.31 -3.24
CA GLN A 23 9.91 10.23 -2.32
C GLN A 23 8.72 9.63 -1.58
N LEU A 24 7.79 10.48 -1.12
CA LEU A 24 6.58 10.07 -0.41
C LEU A 24 5.66 9.23 -1.28
N THR A 25 5.47 9.63 -2.54
CA THR A 25 4.65 8.89 -3.53
C THR A 25 5.28 7.53 -3.82
N LEU A 26 6.60 7.48 -4.05
CA LEU A 26 7.31 6.21 -4.26
C LEU A 26 7.22 5.30 -3.05
N PHE A 27 7.39 5.85 -1.84
CA PHE A 27 7.25 5.10 -0.60
C PHE A 27 5.86 4.48 -0.50
N LEU A 28 4.79 5.28 -0.65
CA LEU A 28 3.42 4.80 -0.53
C LEU A 28 3.13 3.73 -1.58
N VAL A 29 3.42 3.98 -2.86
CA VAL A 29 3.10 3.03 -3.93
C VAL A 29 3.87 1.72 -3.78
N ARG A 30 5.18 1.78 -3.47
CA ARG A 30 6.01 0.58 -3.24
C ARG A 30 5.52 -0.21 -2.03
N TYR A 31 5.23 0.48 -0.93
CA TYR A 31 4.79 -0.18 0.29
C TYR A 31 3.39 -0.79 0.15
N VAL A 32 2.46 -0.12 -0.52
CA VAL A 32 1.13 -0.64 -0.83
C VAL A 32 1.22 -1.89 -1.72
N LEU A 33 2.10 -1.89 -2.71
CA LEU A 33 2.34 -3.08 -3.54
C LEU A 33 2.84 -4.26 -2.67
N GLN A 34 3.82 -4.02 -1.80
CA GLN A 34 4.33 -5.04 -0.87
C GLN A 34 3.23 -5.56 0.07
N ALA A 35 2.46 -4.66 0.68
CA ALA A 35 1.36 -5.03 1.57
C ALA A 35 0.27 -5.83 0.84
N THR A 36 -0.03 -5.47 -0.42
CA THR A 36 -0.99 -6.18 -1.26
C THR A 36 -0.53 -7.59 -1.60
N ILE A 37 0.73 -7.74 -2.03
CA ILE A 37 1.31 -9.06 -2.31
C ILE A 37 1.29 -9.93 -1.04
N HIS A 38 1.70 -9.36 0.10
CA HIS A 38 1.70 -10.07 1.37
C HIS A 38 0.28 -10.49 1.81
N ALA A 39 -0.70 -9.60 1.70
CA ALA A 39 -2.09 -9.91 2.05
C ALA A 39 -2.68 -11.02 1.18
N ILE A 40 -2.44 -10.98 -0.14
CA ILE A 40 -2.88 -12.03 -1.07
C ILE A 40 -2.21 -13.36 -0.75
N TRP A 41 -0.90 -13.36 -0.50
CA TRP A 41 -0.19 -14.56 -0.11
C TRP A 41 -0.75 -15.16 1.19
N ARG A 42 -0.93 -14.32 2.22
CA ARG A 42 -1.47 -14.72 3.52
C ARG A 42 -2.86 -15.32 3.38
N GLU A 43 -3.74 -14.68 2.62
CA GLU A 43 -5.09 -15.15 2.33
C GLU A 43 -5.10 -16.53 1.67
N ARG A 44 -4.27 -16.70 0.63
CA ARG A 44 -4.15 -18.00 -0.06
C ARG A 44 -3.63 -19.08 0.88
N ASN A 45 -2.70 -18.72 1.77
CA ASN A 45 -2.18 -19.65 2.76
C ASN A 45 -3.24 -20.03 3.80
N SER A 46 -3.98 -19.06 4.33
CA SER A 46 -5.11 -19.27 5.24
C SER A 46 -6.14 -20.24 4.64
N ARG A 47 -6.55 -20.02 3.38
CA ARG A 47 -7.45 -20.94 2.66
C ARG A 47 -6.89 -22.35 2.55
N ARG A 48 -5.59 -22.49 2.26
CA ARG A 48 -4.91 -23.80 2.20
C ARG A 48 -4.95 -24.53 3.54
N HIS A 49 -4.96 -23.81 4.66
CA HIS A 49 -5.05 -24.36 6.01
C HIS A 49 -6.50 -24.51 6.53
N GLY A 50 -7.50 -24.31 5.67
CA GLY A 50 -8.92 -24.50 6.01
C GLY A 50 -9.56 -23.32 6.74
N GLU A 51 -8.90 -22.17 6.79
CA GLU A 51 -9.54 -20.94 7.29
C GLU A 51 -10.60 -20.43 6.29
N GLN A 52 -11.56 -19.67 6.81
CA GLN A 52 -12.63 -19.10 5.99
C GLN A 52 -12.09 -18.06 5.01
N PRO A 53 -12.51 -18.10 3.73
CA PRO A 53 -12.15 -17.08 2.75
C PRO A 53 -12.53 -15.67 3.18
N LEU A 54 -11.59 -14.73 3.05
CA LEU A 54 -11.89 -13.31 3.15
C LEU A 54 -12.48 -12.79 1.83
N SER A 55 -13.44 -11.89 1.96
CA SER A 55 -13.93 -11.07 0.85
C SER A 55 -12.90 -10.05 0.39
N SER A 56 -13.02 -9.57 -0.85
CA SER A 56 -12.19 -8.50 -1.39
C SER A 56 -12.21 -7.23 -0.53
N ASN A 57 -13.36 -6.94 0.10
CA ASN A 57 -13.51 -5.79 1.00
C ASN A 57 -12.70 -5.98 2.29
N GLN A 58 -12.72 -7.18 2.88
CA GLN A 58 -11.91 -7.50 4.06
C GLN A 58 -10.41 -7.44 3.76
N LEU A 59 -9.98 -7.92 2.58
CA LEU A 59 -8.59 -7.81 2.16
C LEU A 59 -8.17 -6.35 1.96
N THR A 60 -9.02 -5.55 1.33
CA THR A 60 -8.77 -4.11 1.13
C THR A 60 -8.66 -3.38 2.48
N ALA A 61 -9.56 -3.66 3.43
CA ALA A 61 -9.50 -3.11 4.78
C ALA A 61 -8.23 -3.55 5.54
N THR A 62 -7.80 -4.80 5.36
CA THR A 62 -6.56 -5.33 5.94
C THR A 62 -5.34 -4.59 5.39
N ILE A 63 -5.27 -4.40 4.07
CA ILE A 63 -4.18 -3.65 3.42
C ILE A 63 -4.19 -2.19 3.91
N ASP A 64 -5.35 -1.55 3.99
CA ASP A 64 -5.46 -0.20 4.54
C ASP A 64 -4.87 -0.09 5.95
N LYS A 65 -5.27 -1.01 6.83
CA LYS A 65 -4.75 -1.06 8.21
C LYS A 65 -3.24 -1.28 8.26
N ILE A 66 -2.70 -2.19 7.44
CA ILE A 66 -1.25 -2.44 7.37
C ILE A 66 -0.49 -1.16 6.99
N VAL A 67 -0.96 -0.43 5.97
CA VAL A 67 -0.31 0.79 5.51
C VAL A 67 -0.37 1.90 6.56
N ARG A 68 -1.55 2.12 7.17
CA ARG A 68 -1.68 3.10 8.26
C ARG A 68 -0.78 2.78 9.44
N ASN A 69 -0.75 1.51 9.86
CA ASN A 69 0.10 1.07 10.97
C ASN A 69 1.58 1.29 10.67
N ARG A 70 2.02 1.03 9.43
CA ARG A 70 3.40 1.29 9.04
C ARG A 70 3.74 2.78 9.10
N ILE A 71 2.88 3.63 8.55
CA ILE A 71 3.07 5.08 8.57
C ILE A 71 3.15 5.58 10.02
N SER A 72 2.22 5.15 10.87
CA SER A 72 2.22 5.50 12.30
C SER A 72 3.47 5.03 13.03
N SER A 73 3.95 3.81 12.74
CA SER A 73 5.19 3.27 13.32
C SER A 73 6.41 4.07 12.91
N ILE A 74 6.53 4.47 11.63
CA ILE A 74 7.62 5.32 11.15
C ILE A 74 7.60 6.69 11.85
N ARG A 75 6.41 7.28 12.02
CA ARG A 75 6.25 8.54 12.75
C ARG A 75 6.67 8.41 14.21
N GLN A 76 6.32 7.31 14.88
CA GLN A 76 6.75 7.03 16.27
C GLN A 76 8.27 6.90 16.41
N LEU A 77 8.98 6.50 15.35
CA LEU A 77 10.44 6.45 15.33
C LEU A 77 11.09 7.84 15.11
N GLY A 78 10.30 8.90 14.97
CA GLY A 78 10.78 10.27 14.83
C GLY A 78 11.20 10.65 13.40
N ASP A 79 10.89 9.84 12.39
CA ASP A 79 11.24 10.16 11.01
C ASP A 79 10.25 11.15 10.37
N ILE A 80 10.61 12.43 10.42
CA ILE A 80 9.83 13.54 9.88
C ILE A 80 9.63 13.47 8.35
N LYS A 81 10.43 12.68 7.63
CA LYS A 81 10.36 12.58 6.15
C LYS A 81 9.03 12.02 5.66
N TYR A 82 8.28 11.35 6.53
CA TYR A 82 7.01 10.69 6.22
C TYR A 82 5.82 11.33 6.95
N GLU A 83 5.98 12.52 7.52
CA GLU A 83 4.93 13.20 8.29
C GLU A 83 3.65 13.40 7.47
N ALA A 84 3.79 13.77 6.20
CA ALA A 84 2.68 13.93 5.26
C ALA A 84 2.10 12.59 4.74
N ALA A 85 2.75 11.44 5.00
CA ALA A 85 2.34 10.16 4.41
C ALA A 85 0.91 9.77 4.76
N LEU A 86 0.50 10.00 6.01
CA LEU A 86 -0.83 9.64 6.48
C LEU A 86 -1.90 10.53 5.84
N HIS A 87 -1.61 11.83 5.68
CA HIS A 87 -2.50 12.76 4.99
C HIS A 87 -2.66 12.38 3.52
N THR A 88 -1.54 12.19 2.80
CA THR A 88 -1.56 11.76 1.39
C THR A 88 -2.28 10.42 1.20
N TRP A 89 -2.17 9.51 2.17
CA TRP A 89 -2.88 8.23 2.15
C TRP A 89 -4.41 8.38 2.29
N PHE A 90 -4.86 9.34 3.10
CA PHE A 90 -6.27 9.67 3.21
C PHE A 90 -6.79 10.36 1.95
N GLU A 91 -6.07 11.35 1.44
CA GLU A 91 -6.43 12.07 0.21
C GLU A 91 -6.56 11.15 -1.01
N ALA A 92 -5.72 10.11 -1.10
CA ALA A 92 -5.79 9.15 -2.19
C ALA A 92 -7.07 8.27 -2.19
N ARG A 93 -7.88 8.35 -1.12
CA ARG A 93 -9.08 7.54 -0.91
C ARG A 93 -10.37 8.32 -0.70
N SER A 94 -10.26 9.64 -0.55
CA SER A 94 -11.36 10.59 -0.67
C SER A 94 -11.93 10.59 -2.09
#